data_AF-A0A9I3FHA6-F1
#
_entry.id   AF-A0A9I3FHA6-F1
#
_cell.length_a   1.000
_cell.length_b   1.000
_cell.length_c   1.000
_cell.angle_alpha   90.00
_cell.angle_beta   90.00
_cell.angle_gamma   90.00
#
_symmetry.space_group_name_H-M   'P 1'
#
loop_
_entity.id
_entity.type
_entity.pdbx_description
1 polymer ?
#
loop_
_entity_poly.entity_id
_entity_poly.type
_entity_poly.pdbx_seq_one_letter_code
_entity_poly.pdbx_strand_id
1 'polypeptide(L)'
;MCSSIHYFLLKQSLMPYCCEMEPLVPEHVDNQCQEQEAANYNPGSKQHEVCYLRCVYETLGVVNGSKVQVEKLYDLAKGFPADYRQAVHLAIDECSSRLHKTRNMFEQTGVPCSLLGFAVDRCVRLLIYGNCPTARWSSSITCTKVRQGLPFC
;
A
#
# COMPACT_ATOMS: atom_id res chain seq x y z
N MET A 1 22.32 -18.19 9.31
CA MET A 1 22.38 -16.78 8.85
C MET A 1 21.08 -16.46 8.11
N CYS A 2 20.41 -15.38 8.47
CA CYS A 2 19.18 -14.96 7.80
C CYS A 2 19.54 -14.34 6.44
N SER A 3 19.12 -14.95 5.34
CA SER A 3 19.34 -14.39 3.99
C SER A 3 18.57 -13.08 3.82
N SER A 4 19.10 -12.12 3.05
CA SER A 4 18.46 -10.83 2.78
C SER A 4 17.04 -10.96 2.21
N ILE A 5 16.79 -11.99 1.39
CA ILE A 5 15.45 -12.27 0.84
C ILE A 5 14.49 -12.72 1.96
N HIS A 6 14.96 -13.60 2.83
CA HIS A 6 14.17 -14.14 3.94
C HIS A 6 13.83 -13.05 4.96
N TYR A 7 14.79 -12.18 5.26
CA TYR A 7 14.61 -11.00 6.11
C TYR A 7 13.58 -10.02 5.54
N PHE A 8 13.62 -9.76 4.23
CA PHE A 8 12.67 -8.86 3.56
C PHE A 8 11.23 -9.40 3.59
N LEU A 9 11.05 -10.70 3.34
CA LEU A 9 9.74 -11.34 3.41
C LEU A 9 9.18 -11.34 4.84
N LEU A 10 10.01 -11.63 5.84
CA LEU A 10 9.63 -11.53 7.26
C LEU A 10 9.26 -10.09 7.66
N LYS A 11 9.96 -9.08 7.14
CA LYS A 11 9.64 -7.68 7.42
C LYS A 11 8.26 -7.29 6.87
N GLN A 12 7.87 -7.80 5.70
CA GLN A 12 6.54 -7.56 5.13
C GLN A 12 5.43 -8.24 5.93
N SER A 13 5.62 -9.49 6.36
CA SER A 13 4.61 -10.19 7.18
C SER A 13 4.41 -9.57 8.56
N LEU A 14 5.43 -8.86 9.08
CA LEU A 14 5.34 -8.14 10.36
C LEU A 14 4.70 -6.75 10.28
N MET A 15 4.51 -6.20 9.07
CA MET A 15 3.95 -4.85 8.90
C MET A 15 2.67 -4.60 9.71
N PRO A 16 1.65 -5.49 9.69
CA PRO A 16 0.41 -5.26 10.44
C PRO A 16 0.60 -5.41 11.97
N TYR A 17 1.69 -6.00 12.44
CA TYR A 17 1.94 -6.25 13.86
C TYR A 17 2.83 -5.20 14.52
N CYS A 18 3.68 -4.52 13.73
CA CYS A 18 4.61 -3.53 14.27
C CYS A 18 4.10 -2.10 14.23
N CYS A 19 3.16 -1.79 13.34
CA CYS A 19 2.55 -0.49 13.24
C CYS A 19 1.02 -0.63 13.21
N GLU A 20 0.34 0.07 14.11
CA GLU A 20 -1.11 0.22 14.06
C GLU A 20 -1.50 1.17 12.93
N MET A 21 -1.71 0.61 11.75
CA MET A 21 -2.15 1.33 10.55
C MET A 21 -3.67 1.31 10.43
N GLU A 22 -4.25 2.44 10.08
CA GLU A 22 -5.66 2.55 9.73
C GLU A 22 -5.83 2.42 8.21
N PRO A 23 -6.93 1.80 7.73
CA PRO A 23 -7.18 1.67 6.30
C PRO A 23 -7.40 3.05 5.66
N LEU A 24 -6.61 3.36 4.62
CA LEU A 24 -6.76 4.59 3.85
C LEU A 24 -7.93 4.52 2.86
N VAL A 25 -8.18 3.34 2.30
CA VAL A 25 -9.29 3.09 1.36
C VAL A 25 -10.59 2.96 2.17
N PRO A 26 -11.65 3.71 1.83
CA PRO A 26 -12.94 3.56 2.47
C PRO A 26 -13.54 2.16 2.27
N GLU A 27 -14.11 1.58 3.32
CA GLU A 27 -14.66 0.22 3.32
C GLU A 27 -15.67 -0.03 2.19
N HIS A 28 -16.54 0.94 1.88
CA HIS A 28 -17.52 0.79 0.80
C HIS A 28 -16.88 0.64 -0.58
N VAL A 29 -15.76 1.34 -0.85
CA VAL A 29 -15.00 1.20 -2.10
C VAL A 29 -14.30 -0.16 -2.14
N ASP A 30 -13.75 -0.57 -0.99
CA ASP A 30 -13.08 -1.86 -0.85
C ASP A 30 -14.02 -3.02 -1.18
N ASN A 31 -15.16 -3.08 -0.49
CA ASN A 31 -16.16 -4.13 -0.65
C ASN A 31 -16.74 -4.15 -2.07
N GLN A 32 -17.08 -2.98 -2.62
CA GLN A 32 -17.59 -2.88 -3.99
C GLN A 32 -16.62 -3.50 -5.01
N CYS A 33 -15.33 -3.16 -4.91
CA CYS A 33 -14.34 -3.66 -5.86
C CYS A 33 -13.98 -5.12 -5.63
N GLN A 34 -14.01 -5.61 -4.39
CA GLN A 34 -13.84 -7.04 -4.09
C GLN A 34 -14.97 -7.85 -4.72
N GLU A 35 -16.23 -7.45 -4.49
CA GLU A 35 -17.41 -8.15 -5.03
C GLU A 35 -17.41 -8.14 -6.56
N GLN A 36 -17.08 -7.01 -7.18
CA GLN A 36 -17.05 -6.88 -8.63
C GLN A 36 -16.02 -7.82 -9.27
N GLU A 37 -14.80 -7.89 -8.73
CA GLU A 37 -13.73 -8.66 -9.35
C GLU A 37 -13.75 -10.14 -8.95
N ALA A 38 -14.42 -10.49 -7.85
CA ALA A 38 -14.69 -11.88 -7.47
C ALA A 38 -15.57 -12.62 -8.49
N ALA A 39 -16.36 -11.91 -9.30
CA ALA A 39 -17.13 -12.49 -10.40
C ALA A 39 -16.26 -12.99 -11.56
N ASN A 40 -15.06 -12.44 -11.72
CA ASN A 40 -14.15 -12.72 -12.84
C ASN A 40 -12.93 -13.55 -12.42
N TYR A 41 -12.47 -13.39 -11.17
CA TYR A 41 -11.24 -13.98 -10.68
C TYR A 41 -11.44 -14.53 -9.27
N ASN A 42 -10.78 -15.66 -8.97
CA ASN A 42 -10.85 -16.26 -7.63
C ASN A 42 -10.22 -15.32 -6.59
N PRO A 43 -10.93 -14.97 -5.49
CA PRO A 43 -10.35 -14.23 -4.37
C PRO A 43 -9.05 -14.87 -3.87
N GLY A 44 -8.04 -14.05 -3.60
CA GLY A 44 -6.70 -14.48 -3.20
C GLY A 44 -5.76 -14.88 -4.36
N SER A 45 -6.24 -14.93 -5.60
CA SER A 45 -5.36 -15.04 -6.76
C SER A 45 -4.66 -13.72 -7.08
N LYS A 46 -3.50 -13.78 -7.74
CA LYS A 46 -2.77 -12.58 -8.20
C LYS A 46 -3.59 -11.75 -9.18
N GLN A 47 -4.36 -12.40 -10.05
CA GLN A 47 -5.22 -11.74 -11.02
C GLN A 47 -6.31 -10.95 -10.31
N HIS A 48 -6.98 -11.59 -9.34
CA HIS A 48 -7.96 -10.91 -8.50
C HIS A 48 -7.34 -9.71 -7.79
N GLU A 49 -6.20 -9.88 -7.10
CA GLU A 49 -5.52 -8.78 -6.38
C GLU A 49 -5.22 -7.57 -7.28
N VAL A 50 -4.63 -7.80 -8.46
CA VAL A 50 -4.29 -6.72 -9.40
C VAL A 50 -5.55 -6.03 -9.93
N CYS A 51 -6.58 -6.80 -10.29
CA CYS A 51 -7.82 -6.24 -10.83
C CYS A 51 -8.64 -5.49 -9.79
N TYR A 52 -8.75 -6.02 -8.57
CA TYR A 52 -9.42 -5.35 -7.46
C TYR A 52 -8.71 -4.04 -7.09
N LEU A 53 -7.37 -4.02 -7.01
CA LEU A 53 -6.64 -2.78 -6.72
C LEU A 53 -6.75 -1.77 -7.88
N ARG A 54 -6.79 -2.23 -9.14
CA ARG A 54 -7.15 -1.33 -10.25
C ARG A 54 -8.52 -0.69 -10.01
N CYS A 55 -9.55 -1.49 -9.72
CA CYS A 55 -10.90 -0.99 -9.45
C CYS A 55 -10.91 0.05 -8.32
N VAL A 56 -10.24 -0.23 -7.20
CA VAL A 56 -10.19 0.68 -6.04
C VAL A 56 -9.61 2.03 -6.44
N TYR A 57 -8.43 2.04 -7.06
CA TYR A 57 -7.74 3.29 -7.35
C TYR A 57 -8.32 4.02 -8.58
N GLU A 58 -9.04 3.33 -9.48
CA GLU A 58 -9.89 3.96 -10.50
C GLU A 58 -11.13 4.62 -9.88
N THR A 59 -11.79 3.94 -8.94
CA THR A 59 -12.98 4.46 -8.23
C THR A 59 -12.64 5.69 -7.40
N LEU A 60 -11.46 5.70 -6.74
CA LEU A 60 -10.94 6.87 -6.03
C LEU A 60 -10.42 7.97 -6.99
N GLY A 61 -10.41 7.72 -8.30
CA GLY A 61 -9.94 8.64 -9.32
C GLY A 61 -8.43 8.88 -9.32
N VAL A 62 -7.68 8.11 -8.53
CA VAL A 62 -6.20 8.16 -8.44
C VAL A 62 -5.58 7.62 -9.71
N VAL A 63 -6.16 6.56 -10.28
CA VAL A 63 -5.78 5.99 -11.58
C VAL A 63 -6.87 6.29 -12.60
N ASN A 64 -6.48 6.72 -13.80
CA ASN A 64 -7.39 6.85 -14.94
C ASN A 64 -6.63 6.50 -16.23
N GLY A 65 -6.82 5.26 -16.69
CA GLY A 65 -6.01 4.70 -17.76
C GLY A 65 -4.53 4.69 -17.36
N SER A 66 -3.69 5.40 -18.12
CA SER A 66 -2.25 5.55 -17.83
C SER A 66 -1.90 6.72 -16.91
N LYS A 67 -2.88 7.54 -16.50
CA LYS A 67 -2.65 8.69 -15.61
C LYS A 67 -2.74 8.24 -14.15
N VAL A 68 -1.80 8.71 -13.34
CA VAL A 68 -1.75 8.49 -11.89
C VAL A 68 -1.67 9.84 -11.19
N GLN A 69 -2.53 10.07 -10.19
CA GLN A 69 -2.63 11.27 -9.36
C GLN A 69 -2.79 10.85 -7.90
N VAL A 70 -1.67 10.47 -7.26
CA VAL A 70 -1.64 9.93 -5.89
C VAL A 70 -2.13 10.96 -4.87
N GLU A 71 -1.98 12.24 -5.17
CA GLU A 71 -2.37 13.38 -4.33
C GLU A 71 -3.86 13.41 -4.00
N LYS A 72 -4.71 12.75 -4.81
CA LYS A 72 -6.15 12.62 -4.50
C LYS A 72 -6.42 11.87 -3.20
N LEU A 73 -5.45 11.10 -2.70
CA LEU A 73 -5.55 10.41 -1.42
C LEU A 73 -5.49 11.35 -0.21
N TYR A 74 -5.10 12.62 -0.38
CA TYR A 74 -5.05 13.59 0.73
C TYR A 74 -6.40 13.75 1.42
N ASP A 75 -7.49 13.74 0.65
CA ASP A 75 -8.84 13.92 1.20
C ASP A 75 -9.24 12.77 2.12
N LEU A 76 -8.77 11.55 1.84
CA LEU A 76 -9.05 10.37 2.65
C LEU A 76 -8.32 10.39 4.00
N ALA A 77 -7.21 11.12 4.09
CA ALA A 77 -6.40 11.23 5.31
C ALA A 77 -6.95 12.25 6.32
N LYS A 78 -7.93 13.09 5.93
CA LYS A 78 -8.43 14.21 6.76
C LYS A 78 -8.94 13.76 8.13
N GLY A 79 -9.61 12.60 8.18
CA GLY A 79 -10.18 12.04 9.41
C GLY A 79 -9.18 11.46 10.40
N PHE A 80 -7.92 11.25 9.99
CA PHE A 80 -6.93 10.61 10.85
C PHE A 80 -6.39 11.54 11.94
N PRO A 81 -5.91 10.98 13.07
CA PRO A 81 -5.13 11.72 14.06
C PRO A 81 -3.92 12.41 13.43
N ALA A 82 -3.50 13.54 13.99
CA ALA A 82 -2.55 14.44 13.35
C ALA A 82 -1.19 13.80 13.03
N ASP A 83 -0.68 12.95 13.92
CA ASP A 83 0.57 12.21 13.74
C ASP A 83 0.49 11.17 12.62
N TYR A 84 -0.61 10.41 12.56
CA TYR A 84 -0.85 9.42 11.52
C TYR A 84 -1.14 10.07 10.17
N ARG A 85 -1.94 11.13 10.15
CA ARG A 85 -2.19 11.95 8.96
C ARG A 85 -0.89 12.49 8.36
N GLN A 86 0.03 12.96 9.20
CA GLN A 86 1.36 13.40 8.73
C GLN A 86 2.14 12.25 8.09
N ALA A 87 2.14 11.06 8.69
CA ALA A 87 2.78 9.88 8.10
C ALA A 87 2.16 9.49 6.75
N VAL A 88 0.83 9.59 6.62
CA VAL A 88 0.11 9.37 5.36
C VAL A 88 0.47 10.42 4.32
N HIS A 89 0.55 11.69 4.69
CA HIS A 89 0.93 12.76 3.75
C HIS A 89 2.35 12.57 3.22
N LEU A 90 3.32 12.28 4.08
CA LEU A 90 4.70 11.96 3.68
C LEU A 90 4.74 10.76 2.72
N ALA A 91 3.89 9.76 2.95
CA ALA A 91 3.78 8.61 2.07
C ALA A 91 3.19 8.97 0.70
N ILE A 92 2.17 9.83 0.64
CA ILE A 92 1.55 10.30 -0.60
C ILE A 92 2.57 11.10 -1.43
N ASP A 93 3.26 12.07 -0.83
CA ASP A 93 4.28 12.89 -1.50
C ASP A 93 5.40 12.05 -2.11
N GLU A 94 6.00 11.19 -1.30
CA GLU A 94 7.10 10.32 -1.75
C GLU A 94 6.61 9.31 -2.78
N CYS A 95 5.38 8.80 -2.63
CA CYS A 95 4.83 7.86 -3.59
C CYS A 95 4.56 8.50 -4.95
N SER A 96 3.98 9.70 -4.96
CA SER A 96 3.77 10.48 -6.19
C SER A 96 5.10 10.71 -6.91
N SER A 97 6.12 11.16 -6.19
CA SER A 97 7.48 11.37 -6.72
C SER A 97 8.07 10.10 -7.35
N ARG A 98 7.90 8.93 -6.70
CA ARG A 98 8.37 7.64 -7.22
C ARG A 98 7.63 7.22 -8.48
N LEU A 99 6.30 7.21 -8.45
CA LEU A 99 5.49 6.75 -9.57
C LEU A 99 5.59 7.68 -10.77
N HIS A 100 5.77 8.98 -10.57
CA HIS A 100 6.08 9.90 -11.68
C HIS A 100 7.32 9.46 -12.48
N LYS A 101 8.33 8.88 -11.80
CA LYS A 101 9.58 8.41 -12.43
C LYS A 101 9.47 7.02 -13.03
N THR A 102 8.62 6.16 -12.49
CA THR A 102 8.62 4.71 -12.80
C THR A 102 7.31 4.16 -13.35
N ARG A 103 6.26 4.98 -13.55
CA ARG A 103 4.92 4.49 -13.99
C ARG A 103 4.97 3.61 -15.25
N ASN A 104 5.83 3.94 -16.21
CA ASN A 104 5.91 3.22 -17.48
C ASN A 104 6.36 1.75 -17.30
N MET A 105 6.98 1.41 -16.16
CA MET A 105 7.34 0.02 -15.83
C MET A 105 6.12 -0.86 -15.53
N PHE A 106 4.97 -0.24 -15.24
CA PHE A 106 3.71 -0.91 -14.94
C PHE A 106 2.77 -0.96 -16.15
N GLU A 107 3.16 -0.35 -17.27
CA GLU A 107 2.49 -0.49 -18.57
C GLU A 107 2.87 -1.86 -19.16
N GLN A 108 2.17 -2.90 -18.71
CA GLN A 108 2.37 -4.26 -19.21
C GLN A 108 1.22 -4.69 -20.13
N THR A 109 1.57 -5.29 -21.26
CA THR A 109 0.64 -5.95 -22.17
C THR A 109 0.51 -7.43 -21.76
N GLY A 110 -0.70 -7.97 -21.76
CA GLY A 110 -0.96 -9.39 -21.48
C GLY A 110 -1.28 -9.75 -20.03
N VAL A 111 -1.33 -8.77 -19.11
CA VAL A 111 -2.00 -8.92 -17.81
C VAL A 111 -3.47 -8.47 -17.92
N PRO A 112 -4.41 -9.13 -17.21
CA PRO A 112 -5.84 -8.85 -17.36
C PRO A 112 -6.24 -7.42 -16.97
N CYS A 113 -5.49 -6.82 -16.04
CA CYS A 113 -5.73 -5.49 -15.51
C CYS A 113 -4.42 -4.71 -15.38
N SER A 114 -4.50 -3.40 -15.48
CA SER A 114 -3.36 -2.50 -15.26
C SER A 114 -2.76 -2.69 -13.87
N LEU A 115 -1.42 -2.71 -13.78
CA LEU A 115 -0.68 -2.82 -12.52
C LEU A 115 -0.59 -1.50 -11.76
N LEU A 116 -1.08 -0.39 -12.32
CA LEU A 116 -0.96 0.93 -11.70
C LEU A 116 -1.67 1.02 -10.34
N GLY A 117 -2.87 0.42 -10.21
CA GLY A 117 -3.57 0.38 -8.93
C GLY A 117 -2.77 -0.37 -7.86
N PHE A 118 -2.23 -1.54 -8.21
CA PHE A 118 -1.34 -2.31 -7.33
C PHE A 118 -0.07 -1.52 -6.96
N ALA A 119 0.51 -0.79 -7.92
CA ALA A 119 1.71 0.00 -7.70
C ALA A 119 1.45 1.16 -6.71
N VAL A 120 0.33 1.87 -6.86
CA VAL A 120 -0.09 2.91 -5.92
C VAL A 120 -0.29 2.34 -4.53
N ASP A 121 -1.07 1.26 -4.40
CA ASP A 121 -1.36 0.63 -3.10
C ASP A 121 -0.10 0.28 -2.33
N ARG A 122 0.77 -0.50 -2.98
CA ARG A 122 1.98 -1.01 -2.36
C ARG A 122 2.92 0.12 -1.98
N CYS A 123 3.03 1.13 -2.84
CA CYS A 123 3.87 2.28 -2.63
C CYS A 123 3.42 3.09 -1.40
N VAL A 124 2.15 3.48 -1.35
CA VAL A 124 1.59 4.25 -0.22
C VAL A 124 1.66 3.44 1.07
N ARG A 125 1.20 2.18 1.07
CA ARG A 125 1.18 1.33 2.27
C ARG A 125 2.56 1.07 2.86
N LEU A 126 3.57 0.81 2.02
CA LEU A 126 4.95 0.63 2.48
C LEU A 126 5.54 1.93 3.06
N LEU A 127 5.20 3.08 2.47
CA LEU A 127 5.69 4.37 2.94
C LEU A 127 4.97 4.84 4.21
N ILE A 128 3.67 4.55 4.38
CA ILE A 128 2.96 4.78 5.64
C ILE A 128 3.63 3.98 6.75
N TYR A 129 3.90 2.69 6.52
CA TYR A 129 4.62 1.85 7.48
C TYR A 129 6.02 2.39 7.78
N GLY A 130 6.75 2.84 6.76
CA GLY A 130 8.08 3.44 6.93
C GLY A 130 8.07 4.73 7.77
N ASN A 131 6.98 5.50 7.68
CA ASN A 131 6.75 6.72 8.45
C ASN A 131 5.93 6.49 9.72
N CYS A 132 5.77 5.24 10.17
CA CYS A 132 4.88 4.90 11.29
C CYS A 132 5.20 5.74 12.54
N PRO A 133 4.21 6.46 13.10
CA PRO A 133 4.40 7.25 14.32
C PRO A 133 4.84 6.38 15.49
N THR A 134 5.68 6.94 16.38
CA THR A 134 6.17 6.19 17.55
C THR A 134 5.04 5.75 18.48
N ALA A 135 3.99 6.56 18.63
CA ALA A 135 2.83 6.23 19.46
C ALA A 135 2.05 5.00 18.93
N ARG A 136 2.19 4.68 17.64
CA ARG A 136 1.53 3.54 16.96
C ARG A 136 2.45 2.36 16.73
N TRP A 137 3.71 2.47 17.15
CA TRP A 137 4.70 1.42 16.98
C TRP A 137 4.68 0.46 18.16
N SER A 138 4.59 -0.84 17.87
CA SER A 138 4.64 -1.88 18.91
C SER A 138 5.98 -1.86 19.65
N SER A 139 5.92 -1.88 20.98
CA SER A 139 7.11 -1.96 21.86
C SER A 139 7.71 -3.37 21.95
N SER A 140 7.21 -4.34 21.18
CA SER A 140 7.77 -5.70 21.17
C SER A 140 9.25 -5.69 20.75
N ILE A 141 10.01 -6.66 21.25
CA ILE A 141 11.44 -6.83 20.93
C ILE A 141 11.62 -6.98 19.41
N THR A 142 10.76 -7.76 18.76
CA THR A 142 10.78 -7.98 17.31
C THR A 142 10.61 -6.67 16.56
N CYS A 143 9.60 -5.86 16.88
CA CYS A 143 9.35 -4.59 16.20
C CYS A 143 10.43 -3.55 16.50
N THR A 144 11.00 -3.54 17.70
CA THR A 144 12.16 -2.70 18.03
C THR A 144 13.35 -3.02 17.12
N LYS A 145 13.68 -4.31 16.95
CA LYS A 145 14.76 -4.74 16.05
C LYS A 145 14.48 -4.38 14.59
N VAL A 146 13.25 -4.60 14.12
CA VAL A 146 12.81 -4.21 12.75
C VAL A 146 13.03 -2.72 12.51
N ARG A 147 12.66 -1.86 13.47
CA ARG A 147 12.80 -0.41 13.36
C ARG A 147 14.25 0.05 13.36
N GLN A 148 15.10 -0.65 14.11
CA GLN A 148 16.54 -0.42 14.18
C GLN A 148 17.32 -1.01 12.98
N GLY A 149 16.63 -1.75 12.09
CA GLY A 149 17.28 -2.44 10.98
C GLY A 149 18.13 -3.64 11.42
N LEU A 150 17.92 -4.12 12.64
CA LEU A 150 18.64 -5.26 13.19
C LEU A 150 17.99 -6.59 12.76
N PRO A 151 18.78 -7.65 12.56
CA PRO A 151 18.24 -9.00 12.37
C PRO A 151 17.31 -9.39 13.53
N PHE A 152 16.13 -9.90 13.20
CA PHE A 152 15.13 -10.40 14.15
C PHE A 152 14.77 -11.88 13.92
N CYS A 153 15.67 -12.55 13.20
CA CYS A 153 15.85 -13.97 13.00
C CYS A 153 17.27 -14.32 13.51
#